data_AF-A0A8H7RR38-F1
#
_entry.id   AF-A0A8H7RR38-F1
#
_cell.length_a   1.000
_cell.length_b   1.000
_cell.length_c   1.000
_cell.angle_alpha   90.00
_cell.angle_beta   90.00
_cell.angle_gamma   90.00
#
_symmetry.space_group_name_H-M   'P 1'
#
loop_
_entity.id
_entity.type
_entity.pdbx_description
1 polymer ?
#
loop_
_entity_poly.entity_id
_entity_poly.type
_entity_poly.pdbx_seq_one_letter_code
_entity_poly.pdbx_strand_id
1 'polypeptide(L)'
;MYAKNPEEFDVKWNEFRQYYLVEDITFYTYMFDYYYPKREKWSKAWREGIHFHTNNLIESWHNQLKTHYLKKTRKHRIDYIVWLITQVVDCVYRQSILQVFHGFEDVSLTKEEKKQHQTAYELDDDTAAEYISIVDAQKIYVKSFKKENIYYEIAVREGVLHSCTCPDFYFNRILYMLNRTLLNMTPDQLEE
;
A
#
# COMPACT_ATOMS: atom_id res chain seq x y z
N MET A 1 -5.82 -9.92 -18.38
CA MET A 1 -7.24 -10.29 -18.38
C MET A 1 -7.90 -9.77 -17.11
N TYR A 2 -8.74 -8.73 -17.22
CA TYR A 2 -9.42 -8.16 -16.06
C TYR A 2 -10.75 -8.90 -15.85
N ALA A 3 -10.95 -9.49 -14.67
CA ALA A 3 -12.18 -10.16 -14.26
C ALA A 3 -12.40 -9.91 -12.75
N LYS A 4 -13.64 -9.68 -12.33
CA LYS A 4 -13.98 -9.38 -10.94
C LYS A 4 -14.28 -10.62 -10.11
N ASN A 5 -14.79 -11.68 -10.74
CA ASN A 5 -15.10 -12.96 -10.09
C ASN A 5 -14.58 -14.14 -10.95
N PRO A 6 -14.48 -15.35 -10.36
CA PRO A 6 -13.98 -16.53 -11.05
C PRO A 6 -14.75 -16.87 -12.33
N GLU A 7 -16.06 -16.71 -12.35
CA GLU A 7 -16.90 -17.04 -13.50
C GLU A 7 -16.60 -16.13 -14.71
N GLU A 8 -16.47 -14.82 -14.47
CA GLU A 8 -16.07 -13.86 -15.51
C GLU A 8 -14.65 -14.15 -16.01
N PHE A 9 -13.77 -14.65 -15.15
CA PHE A 9 -12.43 -15.04 -15.56
C PHE A 9 -12.47 -16.24 -16.51
N ASP A 10 -13.25 -17.27 -16.20
CA ASP A 10 -13.34 -18.47 -17.02
C ASP A 10 -13.92 -18.19 -18.41
N VAL A 11 -14.92 -17.31 -18.50
CA VAL A 11 -15.47 -16.84 -19.79
C VAL A 11 -14.38 -16.17 -20.62
N LYS A 12 -13.68 -15.19 -20.04
CA LYS A 12 -12.61 -14.46 -20.74
C LYS A 12 -11.42 -15.34 -21.07
N TRP A 13 -11.12 -16.34 -20.24
CA TRP A 13 -10.06 -17.30 -20.51
C TRP A 13 -10.41 -18.20 -21.69
N ASN A 14 -11.66 -18.62 -21.81
CA ASN A 14 -12.13 -19.38 -22.96
C ASN A 14 -12.12 -18.56 -24.25
N GLU A 15 -12.54 -17.30 -24.22
CA GLU A 15 -12.43 -16.38 -25.38
C GLU A 15 -10.96 -16.21 -25.81
N PHE A 16 -10.08 -15.96 -24.83
CA PHE A 16 -8.63 -15.86 -25.06
C PHE A 16 -8.06 -17.14 -25.65
N ARG A 17 -8.44 -18.31 -25.12
CA ARG A 17 -8.04 -19.61 -25.64
C ARG A 17 -8.48 -19.79 -27.09
N GLN A 18 -9.74 -19.50 -27.42
CA GLN A 18 -10.26 -19.67 -28.78
C GLN A 18 -9.52 -18.79 -29.79
N TYR A 19 -9.24 -17.53 -29.42
CA TYR A 19 -8.52 -16.60 -30.28
C TYR A 19 -7.06 -17.01 -30.48
N TYR A 20 -6.30 -17.20 -29.39
CA TYR A 20 -4.86 -17.42 -29.50
C TYR A 20 -4.47 -18.86 -29.87
N LEU A 21 -5.35 -19.85 -29.75
CA LEU A 21 -5.08 -21.16 -30.35
C LEU A 21 -4.97 -21.10 -31.87
N VAL A 22 -5.68 -20.15 -32.51
CA VAL A 22 -5.66 -19.97 -33.96
C VAL A 22 -4.59 -18.97 -34.38
N GLU A 23 -4.50 -17.84 -33.69
CA GLU A 23 -3.62 -16.73 -34.07
C GLU A 23 -2.15 -16.95 -33.66
N ASP A 24 -1.91 -17.45 -32.45
CA ASP A 24 -0.55 -17.67 -31.93
C ASP A 24 -0.54 -18.75 -30.85
N ILE A 25 -0.44 -20.00 -31.30
CA ILE A 25 -0.42 -21.17 -30.42
C ILE A 25 0.78 -21.14 -29.45
N THR A 26 1.90 -20.53 -29.83
CA THR A 26 3.09 -20.46 -28.98
C THR A 26 2.82 -19.55 -27.79
N PHE A 27 2.20 -18.39 -28.04
CA PHE A 27 1.80 -17.48 -26.99
C PHE A 27 0.72 -18.08 -26.09
N TYR A 28 -0.27 -18.77 -26.67
CA TYR A 28 -1.27 -19.48 -25.87
C TYR A 28 -0.62 -20.52 -24.95
N THR A 29 0.25 -21.39 -25.47
CA THR A 29 0.93 -22.43 -24.69
C THR A 29 1.75 -21.82 -23.56
N TYR A 30 2.50 -20.74 -23.83
CA TYR A 30 3.21 -20.00 -22.79
C TYR A 30 2.28 -19.49 -21.68
N MET A 31 1.17 -18.86 -22.04
CA MET A 31 0.20 -18.35 -21.07
C MET A 31 -0.48 -19.48 -20.28
N PHE A 32 -0.79 -20.59 -20.95
CA PHE A 32 -1.41 -21.76 -20.34
C PHE A 32 -0.47 -22.49 -19.38
N ASP A 33 0.81 -22.65 -19.72
CA ASP A 33 1.75 -23.41 -18.89
C ASP A 33 2.26 -22.59 -17.69
N TYR A 34 2.53 -21.29 -17.90
CA TYR A 34 3.21 -20.47 -16.90
C TYR A 34 2.28 -19.59 -16.07
N TYR A 35 1.21 -19.04 -16.68
CA TYR A 35 0.34 -18.06 -16.03
C TYR A 35 -0.94 -18.68 -15.50
N TYR A 36 -1.62 -19.53 -16.28
CA TYR A 36 -2.91 -20.12 -15.87
C TYR A 36 -2.87 -20.89 -14.54
N PRO A 37 -1.85 -21.74 -14.25
CA PRO A 37 -1.78 -22.47 -12.99
C PRO A 37 -1.54 -21.54 -11.80
N LYS A 38 -0.99 -20.34 -12.05
CA LYS A 38 -0.67 -19.32 -11.07
C LYS A 38 -1.67 -18.16 -11.08
N ARG A 39 -2.90 -18.36 -11.59
CA ARG A 39 -3.93 -17.32 -11.72
C ARG A 39 -4.22 -16.57 -10.42
N GLU A 40 -4.13 -17.24 -9.28
CA GLU A 40 -4.27 -16.64 -7.94
C GLU A 40 -3.21 -15.57 -7.63
N LYS A 41 -2.08 -15.54 -8.35
CA LYS A 41 -1.01 -14.56 -8.13
C LYS A 41 -1.19 -13.26 -8.94
N TRP A 42 -1.89 -13.32 -10.07
CA TRP A 42 -1.94 -12.20 -11.02
C TRP A 42 -3.35 -11.83 -11.48
N SER A 43 -4.30 -12.77 -11.49
CA SER A 43 -5.70 -12.47 -11.80
C SER A 43 -6.36 -11.78 -10.61
N LYS A 44 -7.23 -10.81 -10.87
CA LYS A 44 -7.99 -10.13 -9.80
C LYS A 44 -9.08 -11.04 -9.23
N ALA A 45 -9.72 -11.84 -10.09
CA ALA A 45 -10.80 -12.75 -9.74
C ALA A 45 -10.42 -13.85 -8.73
N TRP A 46 -9.15 -14.25 -8.71
CA TRP A 46 -8.64 -15.36 -7.90
C TRP A 46 -7.69 -14.90 -6.78
N ARG A 47 -7.45 -13.58 -6.64
CA ARG A 47 -6.57 -13.04 -5.61
C ARG A 47 -7.36 -12.83 -4.33
N GLU A 48 -7.05 -13.61 -3.31
CA GLU A 48 -7.60 -13.44 -1.96
C GLU A 48 -6.62 -12.68 -1.06
N GLY A 49 -7.12 -11.76 -0.24
CA GLY A 49 -6.35 -11.12 0.83
C GLY A 49 -5.32 -10.04 0.43
N ILE A 50 -5.26 -9.62 -0.84
CA ILE A 50 -4.34 -8.56 -1.28
C ILE A 50 -5.11 -7.30 -1.65
N HIS A 51 -4.96 -6.24 -0.83
CA HIS A 51 -5.63 -4.94 -1.02
C HIS A 51 -5.06 -4.09 -2.18
N PHE A 52 -3.89 -4.44 -2.72
CA PHE A 52 -3.19 -3.63 -3.72
C PHE A 52 -2.99 -4.38 -5.04
N HIS A 53 -3.35 -3.72 -6.14
CA HIS A 53 -3.07 -4.19 -7.49
C HIS A 53 -1.66 -3.76 -7.90
N THR A 54 -0.67 -4.54 -7.45
CA THR A 54 0.78 -4.30 -7.49
C THR A 54 1.39 -3.71 -8.75
N ASN A 55 0.85 -4.02 -9.94
CA ASN A 55 1.53 -3.64 -11.17
C ASN A 55 1.67 -2.12 -11.32
N ASN A 56 0.59 -1.37 -11.10
CA ASN A 56 0.61 0.07 -11.34
C ASN A 56 1.49 0.84 -10.34
N LEU A 57 1.54 0.39 -9.08
CA LEU A 57 2.37 1.05 -8.06
C LEU A 57 3.86 0.78 -8.33
N ILE A 58 4.22 -0.48 -8.61
CA ILE A 58 5.60 -0.87 -8.91
C ILE A 58 6.05 -0.21 -10.22
N GLU A 59 5.20 -0.19 -11.26
CA GLU A 59 5.51 0.49 -12.52
C GLU A 59 5.64 2.00 -12.35
N SER A 60 4.77 2.65 -11.56
CA SER A 60 4.86 4.07 -11.24
C SER A 60 6.18 4.38 -10.50
N TRP A 61 6.53 3.58 -9.49
CA TRP A 61 7.79 3.72 -8.77
C TRP A 61 9.00 3.52 -9.69
N HIS A 62 9.00 2.48 -10.54
CA HIS A 62 10.04 2.29 -11.55
C HIS A 62 10.13 3.46 -12.53
N ASN A 63 9.00 4.05 -12.92
CA ASN A 63 8.98 5.20 -13.81
C ASN A 63 9.58 6.43 -13.14
N GLN A 64 9.29 6.67 -11.86
CA GLN A 64 9.90 7.74 -11.08
C GLN A 64 11.41 7.53 -10.94
N LEU A 65 11.85 6.32 -10.58
CA LEU A 65 13.27 5.97 -10.49
C LEU A 65 13.99 6.21 -11.82
N LYS A 66 13.42 5.72 -12.93
CA LYS A 66 13.98 5.88 -14.27
C LYS A 66 14.02 7.33 -14.72
N THR A 67 12.98 8.11 -14.45
CA THR A 67 12.82 9.48 -14.96
C THR A 67 13.60 10.48 -14.14
N HIS A 68 13.46 10.46 -12.82
CA HIS A 68 14.03 11.49 -11.94
C HIS A 68 15.48 11.18 -11.55
N TYR A 69 15.81 9.91 -11.30
CA TYR A 69 17.12 9.57 -10.74
C TYR A 69 18.08 9.01 -11.81
N LEU A 70 17.61 8.08 -12.66
CA LEU A 70 18.47 7.44 -13.68
C LEU A 70 18.52 8.21 -15.02
N LYS A 71 17.74 9.29 -15.15
CA LYS A 71 17.64 10.16 -16.34
C LYS A 71 17.40 9.38 -17.65
N LYS A 72 16.62 8.30 -17.59
CA LYS A 72 16.30 7.37 -18.70
C LYS A 72 17.54 6.75 -19.38
N THR A 73 18.69 6.77 -18.72
CA THR A 73 19.91 6.14 -19.22
C THR A 73 19.76 4.63 -19.14
N ARG A 74 20.07 3.92 -20.24
CA ARG A 74 19.81 2.48 -20.36
C ARG A 74 20.80 1.59 -19.61
N LYS A 75 21.98 2.09 -19.25
CA LYS A 75 23.06 1.31 -18.65
C LYS A 75 23.66 2.08 -17.49
N HIS A 76 23.38 1.59 -16.28
CA HIS A 76 24.07 1.97 -15.06
C HIS A 76 24.71 0.72 -14.48
N ARG A 77 25.87 0.86 -13.85
CA ARG A 77 26.47 -0.25 -13.11
C ARG A 77 25.60 -0.56 -11.88
N ILE A 78 25.59 -1.83 -11.46
CA ILE A 78 24.73 -2.30 -10.36
C ILE A 78 25.10 -1.61 -9.04
N ASP A 79 26.40 -1.42 -8.77
CA ASP A 79 26.91 -0.70 -7.59
C ASP A 79 26.37 0.73 -7.51
N TYR A 80 26.35 1.46 -8.63
CA TYR A 80 25.75 2.80 -8.68
C TYR A 80 24.25 2.77 -8.40
N ILE A 81 23.51 1.79 -8.94
CA ILE A 81 22.07 1.67 -8.68
C ILE A 81 21.80 1.38 -7.21
N VAL A 82 22.58 0.49 -6.59
CA VAL A 82 22.46 0.17 -5.17
C VAL A 82 22.71 1.42 -4.34
N TRP A 83 23.83 2.11 -4.56
CA TRP A 83 24.16 3.35 -3.87
C TRP A 83 23.06 4.42 -4.04
N LEU A 84 22.55 4.61 -5.25
CA LEU A 84 21.50 5.58 -5.54
C LEU A 84 20.21 5.27 -4.77
N ILE A 85 19.80 4.00 -4.72
CA ILE A 85 18.60 3.59 -4.00
C ILE A 85 18.80 3.76 -2.49
N THR A 86 19.93 3.32 -1.94
CA THR A 86 20.15 3.31 -0.49
C THR A 86 20.49 4.68 0.09
N GLN A 87 21.26 5.50 -0.63
CA GLN A 87 21.75 6.78 -0.10
C GLN A 87 20.91 7.97 -0.54
N VAL A 88 20.36 7.95 -1.76
CA VAL A 88 19.63 9.10 -2.29
C VAL A 88 18.12 8.89 -2.16
N VAL A 89 17.59 7.81 -2.74
CA VAL A 89 16.14 7.58 -2.79
C VAL A 89 15.58 7.32 -1.40
N ASP A 90 16.23 6.50 -0.60
CA ASP A 90 15.80 6.21 0.78
C ASP A 90 15.85 7.45 1.66
N CYS A 91 16.88 8.30 1.54
CA CYS A 91 16.96 9.56 2.28
C CYS A 91 15.79 10.51 1.94
N VAL A 92 15.48 10.69 0.66
CA VAL A 92 14.34 11.51 0.22
C VAL A 92 13.02 10.91 0.71
N TYR A 93 12.88 9.59 0.64
CA TYR A 93 11.68 8.90 1.12
C TYR A 93 11.50 9.11 2.64
N ARG A 94 12.54 8.91 3.44
CA ARG A 94 12.54 9.19 4.89
C ARG A 94 12.18 10.65 5.17
N GLN A 95 12.74 11.60 4.44
CA GLN A 95 12.44 13.02 4.62
C GLN A 95 10.96 13.32 4.37
N SER A 96 10.38 12.77 3.29
CA SER A 96 8.96 12.96 2.99
C SER A 96 8.06 12.42 4.10
N ILE A 97 8.43 11.29 4.70
CA ILE A 97 7.70 10.73 5.86
C ILE A 97 7.79 11.67 7.07
N LEU A 98 8.96 12.23 7.35
CA LEU A 98 9.13 13.17 8.46
C LEU A 98 8.34 14.46 8.23
N GLN A 99 8.31 14.96 7.00
CA GLN A 99 7.51 16.13 6.63
C GLN A 99 6.03 15.87 6.88
N VAL A 100 5.52 14.72 6.47
CA VAL A 100 4.14 14.29 6.76
C VAL A 100 3.90 14.16 8.26
N PHE A 101 4.81 13.52 8.99
CA PHE A 101 4.67 13.31 10.44
C PHE A 101 4.60 14.63 11.22
N HIS A 102 5.40 15.62 10.84
CA HIS A 102 5.41 16.94 11.45
C HIS A 102 4.34 17.89 10.89
N GLY A 103 3.52 17.44 9.92
CA GLY A 103 2.46 18.25 9.31
C GLY A 103 2.96 19.32 8.34
N PHE A 104 4.19 19.18 7.82
CA PHE A 104 4.72 20.03 6.74
C PHE A 104 4.20 19.63 5.36
N GLU A 105 3.79 18.38 5.18
CA GLU A 105 3.23 17.87 3.94
C GLU A 105 2.00 16.99 4.21
N ASP A 106 1.02 17.00 3.30
CA ASP A 106 -0.15 16.15 3.41
C ASP A 106 0.12 14.72 2.94
N VAL A 107 -0.53 13.73 3.57
CA VAL A 107 -0.51 12.35 3.09
C VAL A 107 -1.19 12.27 1.72
N SER A 108 -0.50 11.68 0.75
CA SER A 108 -1.09 11.37 -0.56
C SER A 108 -2.08 10.21 -0.47
N LEU A 109 -3.34 10.53 -0.20
CA LEU A 109 -4.45 9.56 -0.12
C LEU A 109 -4.95 9.14 -1.51
N THR A 110 -5.30 7.86 -1.66
CA THR A 110 -6.03 7.32 -2.81
C THR A 110 -7.44 7.92 -2.91
N LYS A 111 -8.10 7.77 -4.06
CA LYS A 111 -9.49 8.25 -4.22
C LYS A 111 -10.46 7.62 -3.22
N GLU A 112 -10.23 6.36 -2.86
CA GLU A 112 -11.07 5.66 -1.88
C GLU A 112 -10.80 6.17 -0.47
N GLU A 113 -9.54 6.34 -0.07
CA GLU A 113 -9.17 6.91 1.23
C GLU A 113 -9.66 8.35 1.38
N LYS A 114 -9.55 9.19 0.33
CA LYS A 114 -10.09 10.55 0.33
C LYS A 114 -11.60 10.56 0.59
N LYS A 115 -12.35 9.68 -0.06
CA LYS A 115 -13.80 9.54 0.18
C LYS A 115 -14.08 9.08 1.62
N GLN A 116 -13.29 8.16 2.14
CA GLN A 116 -13.45 7.68 3.53
C GLN A 116 -13.18 8.78 4.55
N HIS A 117 -12.10 9.54 4.37
CA HIS A 117 -11.80 10.71 5.19
C HIS A 117 -12.93 11.73 5.11
N GLN A 118 -13.42 12.04 3.91
CA GLN A 118 -14.51 12.98 3.73
C GLN A 118 -15.78 12.55 4.46
N THR A 119 -16.19 11.28 4.34
CA THR A 119 -17.34 10.76 5.10
C THR A 119 -17.15 10.88 6.61
N ALA A 120 -15.93 10.67 7.12
CA ALA A 120 -15.64 10.84 8.53
C ALA A 120 -15.70 12.32 8.97
N TYR A 121 -15.23 13.26 8.14
CA TYR A 121 -15.31 14.70 8.41
C TYR A 121 -16.72 15.28 8.31
N GLU A 122 -17.61 14.62 7.56
CA GLU A 122 -19.02 15.02 7.43
C GLU A 122 -19.89 14.54 8.61
N LEU A 123 -19.36 13.71 9.51
CA LEU A 123 -20.06 13.32 10.73
C LEU A 123 -20.11 14.48 11.72
N ASP A 124 -21.26 14.69 12.35
CA ASP A 124 -21.41 15.62 13.44
C ASP A 124 -20.76 15.08 14.73
N ASP A 125 -20.29 16.00 15.57
CA ASP A 125 -19.56 15.68 16.79
C ASP A 125 -20.41 14.87 17.79
N ASP A 126 -21.71 15.12 17.85
CA ASP A 126 -22.64 14.41 18.76
C ASP A 126 -22.77 12.94 18.35
N THR A 127 -23.02 12.70 17.06
CA THR A 127 -23.05 11.35 16.48
C THR A 127 -21.69 10.67 16.65
N ALA A 128 -20.57 11.36 16.40
CA ALA A 128 -19.24 10.79 16.56
C ALA A 128 -18.95 10.33 17.99
N ALA A 129 -19.41 11.09 19.00
CA ALA A 129 -19.26 10.74 20.40
C ALA A 129 -19.95 9.41 20.75
N GLU A 130 -21.08 9.07 20.10
CA GLU A 130 -21.77 7.79 20.32
C GLU A 130 -20.96 6.56 19.88
N TYR A 131 -20.05 6.72 18.92
CA TYR A 131 -19.17 5.63 18.46
C TYR A 131 -17.96 5.41 19.38
N ILE A 132 -17.72 6.32 20.32
CA ILE A 132 -16.54 6.30 21.19
C ILE A 132 -16.95 5.80 22.58
N SER A 133 -16.32 4.70 23.01
CA SER A 133 -16.45 4.16 24.36
C SER A 133 -15.11 4.23 25.07
N ILE A 134 -14.96 5.20 25.96
CA ILE A 134 -13.75 5.37 26.78
C ILE A 134 -13.82 4.40 27.95
N VAL A 135 -12.88 3.46 28.03
CA VAL A 135 -12.80 2.50 29.14
C VAL A 135 -11.79 2.97 30.19
N ASP A 136 -10.68 3.55 29.75
CA ASP A 136 -9.65 4.16 30.60
C ASP A 136 -8.94 5.31 29.86
N ALA A 137 -8.20 6.16 30.57
CA ALA A 137 -7.38 7.24 30.02
C ALA A 137 -6.37 6.77 28.95
N GLN A 138 -6.01 5.48 28.98
CA GLN A 138 -5.06 4.87 28.04
C GLN A 138 -5.72 3.96 27.01
N LYS A 139 -7.04 3.72 27.08
CA LYS A 139 -7.71 2.71 26.25
C LYS A 139 -9.12 3.14 25.83
N ILE A 140 -9.28 3.28 24.53
CA ILE A 140 -10.49 3.79 23.87
C ILE A 140 -10.99 2.72 22.90
N TYR A 141 -12.29 2.45 22.89
CA TYR A 141 -12.94 1.64 21.86
C TYR A 141 -13.71 2.53 20.90
N VAL A 142 -13.56 2.27 19.60
CA VAL A 142 -14.26 2.99 18.54
C VAL A 142 -15.05 1.99 17.70
N LYS A 143 -16.37 2.15 17.65
CA LYS A 143 -17.24 1.32 16.82
C LYS A 143 -17.05 1.68 15.34
N SER A 144 -16.99 0.67 14.48
CA SER A 144 -16.85 0.85 13.03
C SER A 144 -18.12 1.45 12.41
N PHE A 145 -17.97 2.48 11.58
CA PHE A 145 -19.08 3.11 10.84
C PHE A 145 -19.69 2.22 9.75
N LYS A 146 -18.91 1.29 9.19
CA LYS A 146 -19.30 0.50 8.01
C LYS A 146 -19.64 -0.95 8.31
N LYS A 147 -19.20 -1.45 9.46
CA LYS A 147 -19.29 -2.88 9.80
C LYS A 147 -19.95 -2.99 11.16
N GLU A 148 -21.13 -3.61 11.17
CA GLU A 148 -21.83 -3.90 12.41
C GLU A 148 -20.98 -4.80 13.32
N ASN A 149 -21.06 -4.56 14.63
CA ASN A 149 -20.36 -5.31 15.68
C ASN A 149 -18.81 -5.34 15.59
N ILE A 150 -18.20 -4.44 14.82
CA ILE A 150 -16.74 -4.27 14.84
C ILE A 150 -16.37 -3.08 15.71
N TYR A 151 -15.43 -3.31 16.63
CA TYR A 151 -14.84 -2.29 17.49
C TYR A 151 -13.33 -2.31 17.32
N TYR A 152 -12.76 -1.12 17.13
CA TYR A 152 -11.33 -0.91 17.10
C TYR A 152 -10.85 -0.47 18.48
N GLU A 153 -9.81 -1.11 18.98
CA GLU A 153 -9.17 -0.75 20.23
C GLU A 153 -8.02 0.20 19.92
N ILE A 154 -8.03 1.35 20.59
CA ILE A 154 -7.01 2.38 20.51
C ILE A 154 -6.35 2.49 21.88
N ALA A 155 -5.03 2.30 21.91
CA ALA A 155 -4.20 2.56 23.09
C ALA A 155 -3.47 3.89 22.94
N VAL A 156 -3.60 4.76 23.93
CA VAL A 156 -2.95 6.07 23.99
C VAL A 156 -2.00 6.09 25.19
N ARG A 157 -0.77 6.56 24.99
CA ARG A 157 0.22 6.76 26.07
C ARG A 157 0.78 8.17 25.95
N GLU A 158 0.76 8.92 27.04
CA GLU A 158 1.30 10.29 27.10
C GLU A 158 0.71 11.23 26.03
N GLY A 159 -0.57 11.03 25.69
CA GLY A 159 -1.25 11.81 24.64
C GLY A 159 -0.92 11.38 23.20
N VAL A 160 -0.10 10.35 23.01
CA VAL A 160 0.26 9.82 21.68
C VAL A 160 -0.41 8.48 21.43
N LEU A 161 -0.91 8.30 20.20
CA LEU A 161 -1.46 7.04 19.72
C LEU A 161 -0.37 5.95 19.71
N HIS A 162 -0.45 4.99 20.61
CA HIS A 162 0.54 3.92 20.76
C HIS A 162 0.20 2.68 19.92
N SER A 163 -1.08 2.30 19.88
CA SER A 163 -1.54 1.19 19.03
C SER A 163 -3.00 1.32 18.65
N CYS A 164 -3.36 0.86 17.46
CA CYS A 164 -4.75 0.68 17.05
C CYS A 164 -4.93 -0.69 16.39
N THR A 165 -6.05 -1.36 16.64
CA THR A 165 -6.39 -2.62 15.95
C THR A 165 -6.96 -2.41 14.56
N CYS A 166 -7.18 -1.17 14.16
CA CYS A 166 -7.64 -0.80 12.83
C CYS A 166 -6.62 -1.23 11.75
N PRO A 167 -7.08 -1.73 10.58
CA PRO A 167 -6.21 -2.14 9.48
C PRO A 167 -5.21 -1.05 9.08
N ASP A 168 -5.66 0.20 9.07
CA ASP A 168 -4.87 1.36 8.61
C ASP A 168 -3.69 1.68 9.54
N PHE A 169 -3.77 1.32 10.84
CA PHE A 169 -2.67 1.51 11.77
C PHE A 169 -1.48 0.61 11.45
N TYR A 170 -1.73 -0.62 10.98
CA TYR A 170 -0.67 -1.56 10.60
C TYR A 170 0.12 -1.08 9.37
N PHE A 171 -0.53 -0.42 8.42
CA PHE A 171 0.14 0.20 7.28
C PHE A 171 1.05 1.36 7.72
N ASN A 172 0.60 2.18 8.66
CA ASN A 172 1.40 3.25 9.24
C ASN A 172 2.52 2.76 10.18
N ARG A 173 2.37 1.58 10.79
CA ARG A 173 3.36 1.01 11.72
C ARG A 173 4.72 0.73 11.05
N ILE A 174 4.74 0.40 9.75
CA ILE A 174 6.00 0.26 8.98
C ILE A 174 6.72 1.61 8.90
N LEU A 175 6.00 2.71 8.68
CA LEU A 175 6.55 4.08 8.68
C LEU A 175 7.11 4.45 10.07
N TYR A 176 6.38 4.14 11.14
CA TYR A 176 6.85 4.35 12.52
C TYR A 176 8.10 3.51 12.87
N MET A 177 8.19 2.26 12.40
CA MET A 177 9.35 1.39 12.65
C MET A 177 10.60 1.82 11.88
N LEU A 178 10.44 2.28 10.62
CA LEU A 178 11.55 2.86 9.84
C LEU A 178 12.09 4.13 10.52
N ASN A 179 11.20 5.01 10.99
CA ASN A 179 11.58 6.23 11.71
C ASN A 179 12.26 5.95 13.05
N ARG A 180 11.76 4.99 13.84
CA ARG A 180 12.39 4.62 15.13
C ARG A 180 13.79 4.03 14.95
N THR A 181 14.00 3.28 13.87
CA THR A 181 15.34 2.74 13.55
C THR A 181 16.30 3.87 13.22
N LEU A 182 15.85 4.92 12.51
CA LEU A 182 16.66 6.06 12.10
C LEU A 182 16.93 7.08 13.19
N LEU A 183 15.92 7.40 14.00
CA LEU A 183 16.06 8.33 15.13
C LEU A 183 16.99 7.76 16.23
N ASN A 184 17.25 6.45 16.20
CA ASN A 184 18.18 5.78 17.09
C ASN A 184 19.59 5.62 16.49
N MET A 185 19.83 6.01 15.24
CA MET A 185 21.17 6.01 14.64
C MET A 185 21.86 7.33 14.99
N THR A 186 23.02 7.26 15.62
CA THR A 186 23.84 8.45 15.88
C THR A 186 24.40 9.00 14.57
N PRO A 187 24.71 10.32 14.48
CA PRO A 187 25.24 10.93 13.25
C PRO A 187 26.46 10.20 12.68
N ASP A 188 27.32 9.64 13.54
CA ASP A 188 28.50 8.85 13.15
C ASP A 188 28.18 7.55 12.40
N GLN A 189 26.93 7.05 12.47
CA GLN A 189 26.47 5.84 11.77
C GLN A 189 25.80 6.12 10.42
N LEU A 190 25.69 7.40 10.02
CA LEU A 190 25.11 7.84 8.76
C LEU A 190 26.17 8.28 7.73
N GLU A 191 27.46 8.30 8.10
CA GLU A 191 28.56 8.82 7.27
C GLU A 191 29.62 7.77 6.82
N GLU A 192 29.36 6.45 6.99
CA GLU A 192 30.15 5.37 6.34
C GLU A 192 29.39 4.71 5.18
#